data_AF-A0A4Q1JQH4-F1
#
_entry.id   AF-A0A4Q1JQH4-F1
#
_cell.length_a   1.000
_cell.length_b   1.000
_cell.length_c   1.000
_cell.angle_alpha   90.00
_cell.angle_beta   90.00
_cell.angle_gamma   90.00
#
_symmetry.space_group_name_H-M   'P 1'
#
loop_
_entity.id
_entity.type
_entity.pdbx_description
1 polymer ?
#
loop_
_entity_poly.entity_id
_entity_poly.type
_entity_poly.pdbx_seq_one_letter_code
_entity_poly.pdbx_strand_id
1 'polypeptide(L)'
;MKRLTTSPYSLIILGLIFAVNITGCKPVDKKAAKETQTEKPLLKKAIAKEVEDVVYPLPTTFELTSMLNRIGADYILGISNSTENADKYFTEKSRALNLGIYSADLSYASTYHRKQETMLFLKASKKIIDNLEITSAYNETLVSDVEKNLDKKEELIKIITNSFYDTYAFLNKNGKANLSLFVVSGSFIEGLYIATHISDNTFSNPEIVKVIYDQKDSLERLLKVLQPEAQDPNIASLINDFNGLKASYDKIEGSMTKPQLDEITASILKLREAIVK
;
A
#
# COMPACT_ATOMS: atom_id res chain seq x y z
N MET A 1 -75.40 -53.73 22.57
CA MET A 1 -75.12 -55.19 22.53
C MET A 1 -73.75 -55.44 23.17
N LYS A 2 -73.73 -56.30 24.21
CA LYS A 2 -72.61 -56.99 24.90
C LYS A 2 -71.42 -56.12 25.37
N ARG A 3 -71.35 -55.71 26.65
CA ARG A 3 -71.05 -56.42 27.93
C ARG A 3 -69.58 -56.79 28.16
N LEU A 4 -69.12 -56.29 29.32
CA LEU A 4 -67.90 -56.55 30.08
C LEU A 4 -67.44 -58.01 30.17
N THR A 5 -66.12 -58.20 30.29
CA THR A 5 -65.47 -59.23 31.13
C THR A 5 -64.21 -58.57 31.74
N THR A 6 -64.24 -58.17 33.02
CA THR A 6 -63.67 -58.84 34.23
C THR A 6 -62.14 -58.98 34.20
N SER A 7 -61.36 -58.18 34.97
CA SER A 7 -61.04 -58.36 36.42
C SER A 7 -59.67 -59.07 36.59
N PRO A 8 -58.99 -59.10 37.75
CA PRO A 8 -58.74 -58.07 38.77
C PRO A 8 -57.32 -58.14 39.38
N TYR A 9 -57.02 -57.21 40.31
CA TYR A 9 -56.05 -57.36 41.41
C TYR A 9 -54.57 -57.52 41.04
N SER A 10 -53.60 -56.98 41.75
CA SER A 10 -53.55 -56.16 42.94
C SER A 10 -52.08 -56.09 43.30
N LEU A 11 -51.69 -55.00 43.96
CA LEU A 11 -50.57 -54.93 44.92
C LEU A 11 -49.19 -55.16 44.27
N ILE A 12 -48.27 -54.20 44.30
CA ILE A 12 -47.50 -53.79 45.49
C ILE A 12 -46.84 -52.45 45.08
N ILE A 13 -47.30 -51.30 45.59
CA ILE A 13 -46.68 -50.54 46.70
C ILE A 13 -45.16 -50.40 46.58
N LEU A 14 -44.67 -49.20 46.26
CA LEU A 14 -43.87 -48.32 47.14
C LEU A 14 -43.32 -47.15 46.30
N GLY A 15 -43.80 -45.93 46.50
CA GLY A 15 -42.98 -44.86 47.11
C GLY A 15 -42.19 -44.06 46.05
N LEU A 16 -42.76 -43.00 45.47
CA LEU A 16 -42.45 -41.60 45.81
C LEU A 16 -40.95 -41.25 45.65
N ILE A 17 -40.62 -40.44 44.63
CA ILE A 17 -40.06 -39.06 44.77
C ILE A 17 -39.26 -38.60 43.53
N PHE A 18 -39.65 -37.40 43.06
CA PHE A 18 -38.92 -36.38 42.27
C PHE A 18 -38.49 -36.70 40.81
N ALA A 19 -39.17 -36.11 39.82
CA ALA A 19 -38.90 -34.78 39.21
C ALA A 19 -37.96 -34.90 37.99
N VAL A 20 -38.49 -34.78 36.76
CA VAL A 20 -38.37 -33.57 35.90
C VAL A 20 -36.88 -33.30 35.59
N ASN A 21 -36.36 -33.39 34.35
CA ASN A 21 -36.98 -33.41 33.03
C ASN A 21 -35.90 -33.74 31.96
N ILE A 22 -36.38 -34.16 30.78
CA ILE A 22 -35.76 -34.21 29.43
C ILE A 22 -34.47 -35.03 29.20
N THR A 23 -34.69 -36.28 28.80
CA THR A 23 -33.77 -37.13 28.04
C THR A 23 -33.60 -36.62 26.61
N GLY A 24 -32.35 -36.33 26.24
CA GLY A 24 -31.95 -36.15 24.85
C GLY A 24 -31.82 -37.48 24.10
N CYS A 25 -32.12 -37.44 22.80
CA CYS A 25 -31.63 -38.40 21.82
C CYS A 25 -31.47 -37.70 20.46
N LYS A 26 -30.27 -37.84 19.88
CA LYS A 26 -29.87 -37.51 18.50
C LYS A 26 -30.64 -38.40 17.49
N PRO A 27 -30.81 -38.05 16.18
CA PRO A 27 -29.68 -37.80 15.25
C PRO A 27 -29.87 -36.83 14.04
N VAL A 28 -28.69 -36.39 13.54
CA VAL A 28 -28.29 -36.03 12.15
C VAL A 28 -28.95 -34.79 11.49
N ASP A 29 -28.21 -33.70 11.26
CA ASP A 29 -27.50 -33.43 9.99
C ASP A 29 -26.71 -32.09 9.99
N LYS A 30 -25.71 -32.02 9.10
CA LYS A 30 -24.75 -30.94 8.75
C LYS A 30 -25.07 -29.50 9.20
N LYS A 31 -24.11 -28.83 9.86
CA LYS A 31 -23.95 -27.36 9.83
C LYS A 31 -22.51 -26.90 10.08
N ALA A 32 -22.10 -25.91 9.28
CA ALA A 32 -20.79 -25.28 9.23
C ALA A 32 -20.33 -24.69 10.56
N ALA A 33 -19.05 -24.90 10.88
CA ALA A 33 -18.35 -24.19 11.94
C ALA A 33 -18.07 -22.76 11.48
N LYS A 34 -18.69 -21.77 12.13
CA LYS A 34 -18.16 -20.41 12.21
C LYS A 34 -17.24 -20.37 13.42
N GLU A 35 -15.93 -20.37 13.19
CA GLU A 35 -14.97 -19.96 14.20
C GLU A 35 -15.00 -18.42 14.31
N THR A 36 -15.50 -17.92 15.43
CA THR A 36 -15.33 -16.52 15.82
C THR A 36 -13.96 -16.36 16.43
N GLN A 37 -13.00 -15.84 15.67
CA GLN A 37 -11.71 -15.42 16.23
C GLN A 37 -11.95 -14.23 17.17
N THR A 38 -11.73 -14.47 18.46
CA THR A 38 -11.74 -13.43 19.48
C THR A 38 -10.37 -12.74 19.43
N GLU A 39 -10.31 -11.56 18.81
CA GLU A 39 -9.12 -10.71 18.84
C GLU A 39 -8.78 -10.34 20.29
N LYS A 40 -7.56 -10.67 20.73
CA LYS A 40 -7.08 -10.40 22.08
C LYS A 40 -6.99 -8.88 22.34
N PRO A 41 -7.52 -8.37 23.47
CA PRO A 41 -7.52 -6.93 23.80
C PRO A 41 -6.13 -6.28 23.88
N LEU A 42 -5.08 -7.08 24.05
CA LEU A 42 -3.69 -6.63 24.12
C LEU A 42 -3.13 -6.20 22.75
N LEU A 43 -3.63 -6.77 21.65
CA LEU A 43 -3.21 -6.39 20.28
C LEU A 43 -3.78 -5.02 19.89
N LYS A 44 -5.04 -4.75 20.26
CA LYS A 44 -5.64 -3.41 20.10
C LYS A 44 -4.96 -2.32 20.91
N LYS A 45 -4.40 -2.63 22.09
CA LYS A 45 -3.68 -1.66 22.92
C LYS A 45 -2.27 -1.33 22.40
N ALA A 46 -1.63 -2.25 21.67
CA ALA A 46 -0.38 -1.95 20.97
C ALA A 46 -0.64 -1.10 19.70
N ILE A 47 -1.70 -1.42 18.95
CA ILE A 47 -2.05 -0.69 17.72
C ILE A 47 -2.60 0.72 18.03
N ALA A 48 -3.37 0.90 19.11
CA ALA A 48 -3.98 2.21 19.43
C ALA A 48 -3.01 3.27 19.98
N LYS A 49 -1.76 2.91 20.32
CA LYS A 49 -0.79 3.84 20.91
C LYS A 49 0.34 4.27 19.96
N GLU A 50 0.46 3.63 18.79
CA GLU A 50 1.39 4.01 17.69
C GLU A 50 0.69 4.72 16.53
N VAL A 51 -0.65 4.83 16.55
CA VAL A 51 -1.47 5.43 15.49
C VAL A 51 -1.64 6.96 15.67
N GLU A 52 -0.94 7.56 16.63
CA GLU A 52 -1.07 8.98 16.97
C GLU A 52 -0.09 9.92 16.23
N ASP A 53 0.86 9.40 15.45
CA ASP A 53 1.62 10.19 14.46
C ASP A 53 1.91 9.32 13.22
N VAL A 54 1.12 9.47 12.16
CA VAL A 54 1.38 8.76 10.89
C VAL A 54 2.55 9.46 10.18
N VAL A 55 3.77 9.13 10.58
CA VAL A 55 4.97 9.51 9.82
C VAL A 55 5.15 8.48 8.73
N TYR A 56 4.83 8.85 7.50
CA TYR A 56 5.18 8.08 6.32
C TYR A 56 6.70 7.80 6.32
N PRO A 57 7.11 6.55 6.04
CA PRO A 57 8.44 6.08 6.46
C PRO A 57 9.61 6.54 5.58
N LEU A 58 9.33 7.12 4.41
CA LEU A 58 10.34 7.51 3.42
C LEU A 58 10.30 9.01 3.14
N PRO A 59 11.39 9.59 2.61
CA PRO A 59 11.28 10.88 1.93
C PRO A 59 10.17 10.83 0.87
N THR A 60 9.41 11.90 0.76
CA THR A 60 8.32 11.97 -0.21
C THR A 60 8.88 12.11 -1.62
N THR A 61 8.13 11.65 -2.64
CA THR A 61 8.57 11.86 -4.03
C THR A 61 8.66 13.35 -4.37
N PHE A 62 7.89 14.22 -3.70
CA PHE A 62 8.07 15.67 -3.80
C PHE A 62 9.44 16.14 -3.34
N GLU A 63 9.97 15.63 -2.24
CA GLU A 63 11.31 16.00 -1.77
C GLU A 63 12.36 15.60 -2.81
N LEU A 64 12.25 14.38 -3.35
CA LEU A 64 13.14 13.88 -4.39
C LEU A 64 13.07 14.73 -5.67
N THR A 65 11.87 14.96 -6.21
CA THR A 65 11.70 15.74 -7.44
C THR A 65 12.07 17.21 -7.22
N SER A 66 11.86 17.76 -6.03
CA SER A 66 12.29 19.12 -5.68
C SER A 66 13.80 19.23 -5.61
N MET A 67 14.50 18.21 -5.09
CA MET A 67 15.96 18.14 -5.12
C MET A 67 16.47 18.17 -6.56
N LEU A 68 15.89 17.36 -7.46
CA LEU A 68 16.22 17.34 -8.89
C LEU A 68 15.94 18.68 -9.59
N ASN A 69 14.78 19.28 -9.31
CA ASN A 69 14.41 20.57 -9.87
C ASN A 69 15.35 21.70 -9.42
N ARG A 70 15.77 21.69 -8.15
CA ARG A 70 16.67 22.70 -7.58
C ARG A 70 18.08 22.66 -8.20
N ILE A 71 18.56 21.48 -8.58
CA ILE A 71 19.87 21.30 -9.24
C ILE A 71 19.78 21.48 -10.77
N GLY A 72 18.64 21.96 -11.27
CA GLY A 72 18.45 22.36 -12.66
C GLY A 72 18.17 21.21 -13.64
N ALA A 73 17.81 20.01 -13.15
CA ALA A 73 17.37 18.94 -14.04
C ALA A 73 16.02 19.30 -14.65
N ASP A 74 15.85 19.12 -15.95
CA ASP A 74 14.64 19.50 -16.70
C ASP A 74 13.50 18.48 -16.55
N TYR A 75 12.27 18.92 -16.89
CA TYR A 75 11.14 18.02 -17.02
C TYR A 75 11.20 17.27 -18.35
N ILE A 76 11.22 15.93 -18.33
CA ILE A 76 11.18 15.10 -19.53
C ILE A 76 9.76 14.60 -19.74
N LEU A 77 9.14 15.03 -20.84
CA LEU A 77 7.83 14.55 -21.24
C LEU A 77 7.91 13.07 -21.66
N GLY A 78 7.02 12.24 -21.15
CA GLY A 78 6.87 10.84 -21.58
C GLY A 78 7.68 9.80 -20.79
N ILE A 79 8.48 10.20 -19.78
CA ILE A 79 9.16 9.23 -18.91
C ILE A 79 8.20 8.57 -17.91
N SER A 80 7.22 9.34 -17.44
CA SER A 80 6.19 8.93 -16.48
C SER A 80 5.26 7.86 -17.04
N ASN A 81 4.54 7.16 -16.16
CA ASN A 81 3.62 6.12 -16.56
C ASN A 81 2.46 6.70 -17.40
N SER A 82 2.12 6.07 -18.53
CA SER A 82 0.97 6.51 -19.33
C SER A 82 -0.30 6.45 -18.50
N THR A 83 -1.10 7.52 -18.48
CA THR A 83 -2.37 7.54 -17.75
C THR A 83 -3.41 6.58 -18.31
N GLU A 84 -3.23 6.09 -19.54
CA GLU A 84 -4.05 5.04 -20.14
C GLU A 84 -3.90 3.69 -19.44
N ASN A 85 -2.79 3.48 -18.71
CA ASN A 85 -2.57 2.24 -17.97
C ASN A 85 -3.44 2.15 -16.70
N ALA A 86 -4.01 3.25 -16.21
CA ALA A 86 -4.80 3.27 -14.99
C ALA A 86 -5.99 2.27 -15.01
N ASP A 87 -6.56 2.03 -16.19
CA ASP A 87 -7.66 1.07 -16.40
C ASP A 87 -7.19 -0.40 -16.52
N LYS A 88 -5.89 -0.63 -16.68
CA LYS A 88 -5.30 -1.97 -16.89
C LYS A 88 -4.93 -2.68 -15.58
N TYR A 89 -5.00 -1.99 -14.44
CA TYR A 89 -4.64 -2.57 -13.15
C TYR A 89 -5.84 -3.22 -12.46
N PHE A 90 -5.86 -4.56 -12.43
CA PHE A 90 -7.01 -5.34 -11.96
C PHE A 90 -6.90 -5.86 -10.52
N THR A 91 -5.71 -6.23 -10.06
CA THR A 91 -5.51 -6.77 -8.71
C THR A 91 -5.27 -5.65 -7.70
N GLU A 92 -5.62 -5.86 -6.42
CA GLU A 92 -5.32 -4.89 -5.36
C GLU A 92 -3.84 -4.57 -5.28
N LYS A 93 -2.97 -5.59 -5.40
CA LYS A 93 -1.50 -5.40 -5.47
C LYS A 93 -1.09 -4.49 -6.63
N SER A 94 -1.55 -4.79 -7.85
CA SER A 94 -1.20 -3.97 -9.03
C SER A 94 -1.73 -2.54 -8.91
N ARG A 95 -2.92 -2.37 -8.33
CA ARG A 95 -3.50 -1.04 -8.09
C ARG A 95 -2.70 -0.28 -7.05
N ALA A 96 -2.38 -0.89 -5.91
CA ALA A 96 -1.65 -0.23 -4.84
C ALA A 96 -0.23 0.18 -5.27
N LEU A 97 0.51 -0.71 -5.95
CA LEU A 97 1.82 -0.36 -6.53
C LEU A 97 1.72 0.80 -7.52
N ASN A 98 0.73 0.76 -8.43
CA ASN A 98 0.59 1.81 -9.44
C ASN A 98 -0.04 3.10 -8.92
N LEU A 99 -0.75 3.06 -7.79
CA LEU A 99 -1.11 4.27 -7.06
C LEU A 99 0.14 4.98 -6.56
N GLY A 100 1.12 4.23 -6.03
CA GLY A 100 2.44 4.76 -5.68
C GLY A 100 3.17 5.37 -6.88
N ILE A 101 3.16 4.69 -8.02
CA ILE A 101 3.76 5.18 -9.27
C ILE A 101 3.11 6.49 -9.73
N TYR A 102 1.78 6.54 -9.86
CA TYR A 102 1.12 7.79 -10.26
C TYR A 102 1.24 8.89 -9.21
N SER A 103 1.43 8.53 -7.93
CA SER A 103 1.72 9.51 -6.87
C SER A 103 3.06 10.19 -7.08
N ALA A 104 4.08 9.43 -7.49
CA ALA A 104 5.38 9.94 -7.89
C ALA A 104 5.31 10.79 -9.16
N ASP A 105 4.61 10.33 -10.20
CA ASP A 105 4.41 11.08 -11.44
C ASP A 105 3.66 12.39 -11.22
N LEU A 106 2.62 12.36 -10.38
CA LEU A 106 1.89 13.56 -9.95
C LEU A 106 2.82 14.55 -9.23
N SER A 107 3.67 14.06 -8.33
CA SER A 107 4.64 14.89 -7.61
C SER A 107 5.66 15.51 -8.55
N TYR A 108 6.14 14.74 -9.53
CA TYR A 108 7.07 15.18 -10.55
C TYR A 108 6.44 16.28 -11.42
N ALA A 109 5.28 16.03 -12.02
CA ALA A 109 4.57 17.03 -12.82
C ALA A 109 4.29 18.31 -12.04
N SER A 110 3.85 18.17 -10.79
CA SER A 110 3.52 19.31 -9.91
C SER A 110 4.75 20.13 -9.56
N THR A 111 5.88 19.48 -9.24
CA THR A 111 7.16 20.15 -8.91
C THR A 111 7.64 21.05 -10.05
N TYR A 112 7.41 20.60 -11.28
CA TYR A 112 7.81 21.26 -12.52
C TYR A 112 6.72 22.15 -13.14
N HIS A 113 5.63 22.43 -12.41
CA HIS A 113 4.53 23.28 -12.86
C HIS A 113 3.86 22.83 -14.17
N ARG A 114 3.87 21.52 -14.42
CA ARG A 114 3.23 20.89 -15.58
C ARG A 114 1.75 20.66 -15.28
N LYS A 115 0.94 21.72 -15.40
CA LYS A 115 -0.48 21.72 -14.96
C LYS A 115 -1.33 20.65 -15.64
N GLN A 116 -1.12 20.44 -16.95
CA GLN A 116 -1.89 19.46 -17.70
C GLN A 116 -1.56 18.05 -17.21
N GLU A 117 -0.28 17.72 -17.10
CA GLU A 117 0.24 16.44 -16.61
C GLU A 117 -0.15 16.19 -15.16
N THR A 118 -0.10 17.23 -14.31
CA THR A 118 -0.59 17.20 -12.93
C THR A 118 -2.05 16.72 -12.88
N MET A 119 -2.92 17.32 -13.70
CA MET A 119 -4.32 16.91 -13.74
C MET A 119 -4.54 15.51 -14.33
N LEU A 120 -3.71 15.10 -15.29
CA LEU A 120 -3.75 13.76 -15.87
C LEU A 120 -3.38 12.69 -14.83
N PHE A 121 -2.25 12.84 -14.15
CA PHE A 121 -1.81 11.89 -13.11
C PHE A 121 -2.70 11.90 -11.88
N LEU A 122 -3.28 13.05 -11.53
CA LEU A 122 -4.28 13.14 -10.47
C LEU A 122 -5.52 12.31 -10.78
N LYS A 123 -6.06 12.42 -12.01
CA LYS A 123 -7.23 11.64 -12.43
C LYS A 123 -6.93 10.14 -12.48
N ALA A 124 -5.76 9.76 -12.96
CA ALA A 124 -5.30 8.37 -12.93
C ALA A 124 -5.22 7.84 -11.48
N SER A 125 -4.62 8.62 -10.58
CA SER A 125 -4.53 8.28 -9.14
C SER A 125 -5.91 8.14 -8.50
N LYS A 126 -6.82 9.11 -8.73
CA LYS A 126 -8.19 9.10 -8.20
C LYS A 126 -8.96 7.85 -8.64
N LYS A 127 -8.83 7.47 -9.92
CA LYS A 127 -9.44 6.23 -10.42
C LYS A 127 -8.96 5.00 -9.66
N ILE A 128 -7.66 4.90 -9.38
CA ILE A 128 -7.12 3.78 -8.60
C ILE A 128 -7.59 3.82 -7.14
N ILE A 129 -7.61 5.00 -6.51
CA ILE A 129 -8.15 5.21 -5.16
C ILE A 129 -9.58 4.70 -5.06
N ASP A 130 -10.42 5.04 -6.04
CA ASP A 130 -11.82 4.61 -6.10
C ASP A 130 -11.92 3.09 -6.27
N ASN A 131 -11.11 2.50 -7.13
CA ASN A 131 -11.05 1.05 -7.35
C ASN A 131 -10.46 0.25 -6.18
N LEU A 132 -9.77 0.91 -5.25
CA LEU A 132 -9.28 0.34 -3.98
C LEU A 132 -10.23 0.61 -2.81
N GLU A 133 -11.34 1.33 -3.07
CA GLU A 133 -12.34 1.75 -2.10
C GLU A 133 -11.74 2.55 -0.94
N ILE A 134 -10.76 3.41 -1.24
CA ILE A 134 -10.10 4.26 -0.26
C ILE A 134 -10.94 5.52 -0.06
N THR A 135 -11.77 5.53 0.98
CA THR A 135 -12.71 6.61 1.29
C THR A 135 -12.18 7.48 2.43
N SER A 136 -11.57 8.61 2.08
CA SER A 136 -11.23 9.67 3.05
C SER A 136 -11.86 10.98 2.62
N ALA A 137 -12.23 11.82 3.59
CA ALA A 137 -12.78 13.15 3.31
C ALA A 137 -11.82 13.99 2.45
N TYR A 138 -10.52 13.76 2.60
CA TYR A 138 -9.48 14.39 1.80
C TYR A 138 -9.48 13.93 0.34
N ASN A 139 -9.64 12.62 0.11
CA ASN A 139 -9.65 12.05 -1.23
C ASN A 139 -10.89 12.46 -2.02
N GLU A 140 -12.00 12.78 -1.36
CA GLU A 140 -13.22 13.28 -2.00
C GLU A 140 -13.04 14.67 -2.61
N THR A 141 -12.33 15.58 -1.91
CA THR A 141 -12.13 16.97 -2.38
C THR A 141 -10.86 17.16 -3.19
N LEU A 142 -9.94 16.19 -3.17
CA LEU A 142 -8.59 16.26 -3.75
C LEU A 142 -8.54 16.85 -5.15
N VAL A 143 -9.40 16.36 -6.07
CA VAL A 143 -9.41 16.84 -7.46
C VAL A 143 -9.72 18.34 -7.51
N SER A 144 -10.76 18.76 -6.79
CA SER A 144 -11.17 20.17 -6.77
C SER A 144 -10.15 21.07 -6.06
N ASP A 145 -9.48 20.55 -5.03
CA ASP A 145 -8.48 21.30 -4.27
C ASP A 145 -7.20 21.49 -5.08
N VAL A 146 -6.76 20.47 -5.82
CA VAL A 146 -5.66 20.61 -6.78
C VAL A 146 -6.02 21.60 -7.88
N GLU A 147 -7.18 21.49 -8.50
CA GLU A 147 -7.63 22.39 -9.59
C GLU A 147 -7.59 23.86 -9.17
N LYS A 148 -8.06 24.19 -7.96
CA LYS A 148 -8.05 25.56 -7.41
C LYS A 148 -6.65 26.10 -7.09
N ASN A 149 -5.65 25.23 -6.96
CA ASN A 149 -4.31 25.57 -6.51
C ASN A 149 -3.22 25.21 -7.53
N LEU A 150 -3.56 24.94 -8.79
CA LEU A 150 -2.59 24.64 -9.87
C LEU A 150 -1.53 25.73 -10.09
N ASP A 151 -1.82 26.96 -9.69
CA ASP A 151 -0.90 28.11 -9.77
C ASP A 151 -0.10 28.36 -8.48
N LYS A 152 -0.39 27.62 -7.42
CA LYS A 152 0.16 27.83 -6.08
C LYS A 152 1.00 26.63 -5.66
N LYS A 153 2.30 26.70 -5.93
CA LYS A 153 3.21 25.55 -5.81
C LYS A 153 3.20 24.95 -4.40
N GLU A 154 3.38 25.80 -3.40
CA GLU A 154 3.51 25.40 -2.01
C GLU A 154 2.21 24.76 -1.50
N GLU A 155 1.07 25.35 -1.85
CA GLU A 155 -0.26 24.80 -1.56
C GLU A 155 -0.47 23.47 -2.27
N LEU A 156 -0.07 23.35 -3.53
CA LEU A 156 -0.20 22.12 -4.32
C LEU A 156 0.62 20.98 -3.71
N ILE A 157 1.88 21.24 -3.33
CA ILE A 157 2.75 20.29 -2.63
C ILE A 157 2.09 19.82 -1.34
N LYS A 158 1.59 20.75 -0.53
CA LYS A 158 0.91 20.43 0.74
C LYS A 158 -0.32 19.57 0.49
N ILE A 159 -1.13 19.91 -0.52
CA ILE A 159 -2.37 19.21 -0.81
C ILE A 159 -2.09 17.75 -1.17
N ILE A 160 -1.20 17.55 -2.14
CA ILE A 160 -0.91 16.22 -2.65
C ILE A 160 -0.18 15.38 -1.59
N THR A 161 0.77 15.96 -0.86
CA THR A 161 1.48 15.27 0.24
C THR A 161 0.51 14.79 1.32
N ASN A 162 -0.43 15.64 1.74
CA ASN A 162 -1.44 15.27 2.73
C ASN A 162 -2.36 14.15 2.23
N SER A 163 -2.76 14.16 0.95
CA SER A 163 -3.55 13.06 0.39
C SER A 163 -2.83 11.72 0.46
N PHE A 164 -1.51 11.70 0.24
CA PHE A 164 -0.73 10.47 0.34
C PHE A 164 -0.63 9.98 1.78
N TYR A 165 -0.40 10.87 2.75
CA TYR A 165 -0.41 10.52 4.16
C TYR A 165 -1.77 10.01 4.61
N ASP A 166 -2.86 10.64 4.19
CA ASP A 166 -4.22 10.21 4.50
C ASP A 166 -4.55 8.87 3.86
N THR A 167 -4.11 8.63 2.63
CA THR A 167 -4.26 7.34 1.94
C THR A 167 -3.49 6.24 2.67
N TYR A 168 -2.24 6.49 3.04
CA TYR A 168 -1.43 5.55 3.81
C TYR A 168 -2.05 5.28 5.19
N ALA A 169 -2.47 6.33 5.91
CA ALA A 169 -3.13 6.24 7.20
C ALA A 169 -4.44 5.44 7.12
N PHE A 170 -5.26 5.70 6.10
CA PHE A 170 -6.51 4.99 5.86
C PHE A 170 -6.27 3.50 5.67
N LEU A 171 -5.33 3.13 4.79
CA LEU A 171 -5.03 1.72 4.52
C LEU A 171 -4.54 1.00 5.78
N ASN A 172 -3.67 1.61 6.57
CA ASN A 172 -3.19 1.03 7.83
C ASN A 172 -4.31 0.87 8.87
N LYS A 173 -5.12 1.91 9.08
CA LYS A 173 -6.23 1.89 10.06
C LYS A 173 -7.33 0.88 9.73
N ASN A 174 -7.50 0.54 8.45
CA ASN A 174 -8.53 -0.39 7.97
C ASN A 174 -8.02 -1.81 7.74
N GLY A 175 -6.88 -2.19 8.32
CA GLY A 175 -6.33 -3.55 8.20
C GLY A 175 -5.81 -3.89 6.80
N LYS A 176 -5.63 -2.89 5.93
CA LYS A 176 -5.04 -3.01 4.59
C LYS A 176 -3.56 -2.56 4.59
N ALA A 177 -2.83 -2.87 5.67
CA ALA A 177 -1.43 -2.45 5.85
C ALA A 177 -0.54 -2.86 4.67
N ASN A 178 -0.71 -4.07 4.13
CA ASN A 178 0.05 -4.56 2.97
C ASN A 178 -0.17 -3.70 1.71
N LEU A 179 -1.37 -3.16 1.50
CA LEU A 179 -1.62 -2.24 0.39
C LEU A 179 -0.88 -0.91 0.59
N SER A 180 -0.81 -0.42 1.82
CA SER A 180 -0.05 0.80 2.13
C SER A 180 1.44 0.63 1.82
N LEU A 181 1.99 -0.55 2.11
CA LEU A 181 3.38 -0.92 1.79
C LEU A 181 3.62 -0.98 0.28
N PHE A 182 2.67 -1.50 -0.49
CA PHE A 182 2.73 -1.47 -1.95
C PHE A 182 2.69 -0.04 -2.50
N VAL A 183 1.84 0.84 -1.95
CA VAL A 183 1.82 2.26 -2.37
C VAL A 183 3.17 2.92 -2.11
N VAL A 184 3.74 2.77 -0.92
CA VAL A 184 5.07 3.32 -0.59
C VAL A 184 6.14 2.77 -1.52
N SER A 185 6.11 1.47 -1.79
CA SER A 185 7.08 0.79 -2.66
C SER A 185 6.99 1.25 -4.12
N GLY A 186 5.78 1.40 -4.66
CA GLY A 186 5.58 1.93 -6.01
C GLY A 186 6.07 3.37 -6.15
N SER A 187 5.85 4.19 -5.11
CA SER A 187 6.33 5.58 -5.06
C SER A 187 7.86 5.65 -5.05
N PHE A 188 8.52 4.77 -4.29
CA PHE A 188 9.98 4.67 -4.28
C PHE A 188 10.53 4.22 -5.64
N ILE A 189 9.91 3.20 -6.25
CA ILE A 189 10.34 2.67 -7.56
C ILE A 189 10.30 3.76 -8.62
N GLU A 190 9.17 4.46 -8.74
CA GLU A 190 9.01 5.50 -9.75
C GLU A 190 9.88 6.72 -9.46
N GLY A 191 10.01 7.12 -8.19
CA GLY A 191 10.88 8.23 -7.81
C GLY A 191 12.34 7.98 -8.20
N LEU A 192 12.88 6.80 -7.87
CA LEU A 192 14.23 6.42 -8.27
C LEU A 192 14.36 6.28 -9.79
N TYR A 193 13.36 5.70 -10.47
CA TYR A 193 13.34 5.62 -11.93
C TYR A 193 13.43 7.01 -12.58
N ILE A 194 12.61 7.97 -12.12
CA ILE A 194 12.67 9.36 -12.60
C ILE A 194 14.07 9.91 -12.35
N ALA A 195 14.62 9.77 -11.15
CA ALA A 195 15.95 10.28 -10.82
C ALA A 195 17.06 9.73 -11.72
N THR A 196 17.04 8.43 -12.05
CA THR A 196 18.06 7.83 -12.93
C THR A 196 17.88 8.19 -14.41
N HIS A 197 16.66 8.53 -14.84
CA HIS A 197 16.32 8.81 -16.24
C HIS A 197 16.06 10.31 -16.52
N ILE A 198 16.30 11.20 -15.55
CA ILE A 198 16.02 12.65 -15.66
C ILE A 198 16.96 13.39 -16.64
N SER A 199 17.96 12.70 -17.20
CA SER A 199 18.90 13.26 -18.15
C SER A 199 19.53 12.16 -19.01
N ASP A 200 19.80 12.45 -20.28
CA ASP A 200 20.61 11.57 -21.14
C ASP A 200 22.07 11.46 -20.66
N ASN A 201 22.51 12.38 -19.78
CA ASN A 201 23.87 12.44 -19.28
C ASN A 201 23.93 12.53 -17.75
N THR A 202 23.06 11.77 -17.07
CA THR A 202 22.93 11.69 -15.60
C THR A 202 24.29 11.64 -14.89
N PHE A 203 25.23 10.80 -15.35
CA PHE A 203 26.55 10.64 -14.72
C PHE A 203 27.42 11.91 -14.74
N SER A 204 27.24 12.77 -15.75
CA SER A 204 28.05 13.98 -15.88
C SER A 204 27.62 15.09 -14.92
N ASN A 205 26.46 14.94 -14.25
CA ASN A 205 26.01 15.87 -13.23
C ASN A 205 26.22 15.23 -11.83
N PRO A 206 27.26 15.63 -11.07
CA PRO A 206 27.56 15.04 -9.77
C PRO A 206 26.46 15.26 -8.74
N GLU A 207 25.64 16.32 -8.87
CA GLU A 207 24.52 16.56 -7.96
C GLU A 207 23.39 15.56 -8.21
N ILE A 208 23.09 15.22 -9.48
CA ILE A 208 22.09 14.18 -9.80
C ILE A 208 22.60 12.82 -9.31
N VAL A 209 23.88 12.50 -9.56
CA VAL A 209 24.51 11.26 -9.06
C VAL A 209 24.40 11.17 -7.53
N LYS A 210 24.59 12.28 -6.83
CA LYS A 210 24.42 12.33 -5.37
C LYS A 210 22.96 12.08 -4.96
N VAL A 211 21.98 12.70 -5.63
CA VAL A 211 20.55 12.47 -5.33
C VAL A 211 20.17 10.99 -5.48
N ILE A 212 20.70 10.33 -6.52
CA ILE A 212 20.51 8.89 -6.75
C ILE A 212 21.21 8.08 -5.66
N TYR A 213 22.45 8.41 -5.33
CA TYR A 213 23.20 7.74 -4.26
C TYR A 213 22.47 7.78 -2.91
N ASP A 214 21.92 8.94 -2.55
CA ASP A 214 21.20 9.16 -1.29
C ASP A 214 19.94 8.28 -1.19
N GLN A 215 19.42 7.71 -2.29
CA GLN A 215 18.30 6.77 -2.24
C GLN A 215 18.65 5.41 -1.61
N LYS A 216 19.93 5.13 -1.36
CA LYS A 216 20.36 3.97 -0.59
C LYS A 216 19.69 3.94 0.80
N ASP A 217 19.69 5.06 1.51
CA ASP A 217 19.11 5.15 2.84
C ASP A 217 17.58 4.99 2.82
N SER A 218 16.93 5.55 1.79
CA SER A 218 15.49 5.37 1.54
C SER A 218 15.16 3.89 1.30
N LEU A 219 15.95 3.19 0.49
CA LEU A 219 15.80 1.76 0.23
C LEU A 219 15.95 0.93 1.51
N GLU A 220 16.93 1.25 2.36
CA GLU A 220 17.13 0.55 3.63
C GLU A 220 15.97 0.78 4.61
N ARG A 221 15.42 1.99 4.66
CA ARG A 221 14.22 2.29 5.46
C ARG A 221 13.00 1.53 4.92
N LEU A 222 12.84 1.47 3.60
CA LEU A 222 11.76 0.73 2.98
C LEU A 222 11.84 -0.76 3.32
N LEU A 223 13.01 -1.37 3.18
CA LEU A 223 13.25 -2.76 3.55
C LEU A 223 12.93 -3.01 5.04
N LYS A 224 13.32 -2.11 5.95
CA LYS A 224 12.99 -2.22 7.39
C LYS A 224 11.49 -2.22 7.66
N VAL A 225 10.70 -1.47 6.88
CA VAL A 225 9.25 -1.38 7.04
C VAL A 225 8.51 -2.54 6.34
N LEU A 226 9.09 -3.10 5.27
CA LEU A 226 8.55 -4.29 4.61
C LEU A 226 8.81 -5.57 5.40
N GLN A 227 9.98 -5.68 6.05
CA GLN A 227 10.46 -6.91 6.68
C GLN A 227 9.49 -7.56 7.69
N PRO A 228 8.76 -6.82 8.55
CA PRO A 228 7.78 -7.39 9.47
C PRO A 228 6.67 -8.17 8.76
N GLU A 229 6.30 -7.76 7.54
CA GLU A 229 5.21 -8.35 6.75
C GLU A 229 5.68 -9.42 5.75
N ALA A 230 6.91 -9.92 5.90
CA ALA A 230 7.51 -10.91 4.98
C ALA A 230 6.80 -12.28 4.95
N GLN A 231 5.80 -12.51 5.79
CA GLN A 231 4.94 -13.70 5.71
C GLN A 231 3.95 -13.63 4.54
N ASP A 232 3.60 -12.42 4.07
CA ASP A 232 2.83 -12.25 2.82
C ASP A 232 3.76 -12.56 1.62
N PRO A 233 3.44 -13.55 0.76
CA PRO A 233 4.28 -13.90 -0.39
C PRO A 233 4.54 -12.74 -1.36
N ASN A 234 3.59 -11.81 -1.48
CA ASN A 234 3.75 -10.64 -2.34
C ASN A 234 4.73 -9.63 -1.77
N ILE A 235 4.73 -9.45 -0.44
CA ILE A 235 5.71 -8.60 0.25
C ILE A 235 7.09 -9.28 0.24
N ALA A 236 7.15 -10.59 0.49
CA ALA A 236 8.40 -11.36 0.40
C ALA A 236 9.06 -11.25 -0.99
N SER A 237 8.26 -11.36 -2.05
CA SER A 237 8.75 -11.14 -3.42
C SER A 237 9.33 -9.74 -3.60
N LEU A 238 8.63 -8.72 -3.10
CA LEU A 238 9.05 -7.33 -3.22
C LEU A 238 10.32 -7.04 -2.40
N ILE A 239 10.47 -7.65 -1.22
CA ILE A 239 11.71 -7.60 -0.44
C ILE A 239 12.87 -8.21 -1.24
N ASN A 240 12.66 -9.35 -1.90
CA ASN A 240 13.70 -9.99 -2.72
C ASN A 240 14.12 -9.09 -3.89
N ASP A 241 13.16 -8.48 -4.56
CA ASP A 241 13.37 -7.52 -5.64
C ASP A 241 14.21 -6.32 -5.15
N PHE A 242 13.86 -5.74 -4.00
CA PHE A 242 14.60 -4.64 -3.38
C PHE A 242 15.96 -5.05 -2.84
N ASN A 243 16.15 -6.28 -2.37
CA ASN A 243 17.46 -6.80 -1.99
C ASN A 243 18.40 -6.91 -3.20
N GLY A 244 17.86 -7.21 -4.39
CA GLY A 244 18.61 -7.15 -5.64
C GLY A 244 19.15 -5.74 -5.92
N LEU A 245 18.29 -4.72 -5.82
CA LEU A 245 18.70 -3.31 -5.94
C LEU A 245 19.68 -2.90 -4.83
N LYS A 246 19.46 -3.35 -3.59
CA LYS A 246 20.35 -3.08 -2.46
C LYS A 246 21.75 -3.61 -2.71
N ALA A 247 21.87 -4.82 -3.27
CA ALA A 247 23.15 -5.41 -3.61
C ALA A 247 23.95 -4.54 -4.60
N SER A 248 23.29 -3.82 -5.51
CA SER A 248 23.94 -2.85 -6.41
C SER A 248 24.49 -1.63 -5.65
N TYR A 249 23.71 -1.09 -4.69
CA TYR A 249 24.16 0.00 -3.81
C TYR A 249 25.28 -0.42 -2.84
N ASP A 250 25.31 -1.68 -2.41
CA ASP A 250 26.31 -2.18 -1.47
C ASP A 250 27.69 -2.36 -2.11
N LYS A 251 27.80 -2.39 -3.44
CA LYS A 251 29.08 -2.41 -4.17
C LYS A 251 29.78 -1.04 -4.20
N ILE A 252 29.12 0.03 -3.78
CA ILE A 252 29.67 1.39 -3.86
C ILE A 252 30.57 1.66 -2.65
N GLU A 253 31.87 1.73 -2.90
CA GLU A 253 32.88 2.15 -1.93
C GLU A 253 33.29 3.60 -2.22
N GLY A 254 32.73 4.56 -1.48
CA GLY A 254 32.96 5.98 -1.71
C GLY A 254 32.06 6.56 -2.80
N SER A 255 32.64 7.21 -3.81
CA SER A 255 31.90 7.86 -4.89
C SER A 255 31.36 6.84 -5.90
N MET A 256 30.10 7.02 -6.32
CA MET A 256 29.48 6.18 -7.34
C MET A 256 30.17 6.34 -8.70
N THR A 257 30.53 5.21 -9.32
CA THR A 257 31.09 5.16 -10.67
C THR A 257 30.00 5.02 -11.74
N LYS A 258 30.32 5.32 -13.00
CA LYS A 258 29.36 5.18 -14.11
C LYS A 258 28.80 3.75 -14.24
N PRO A 259 29.62 2.68 -14.21
CA PRO A 259 29.08 1.32 -14.28
C PRO A 259 28.12 0.97 -13.13
N GLN A 260 28.36 1.49 -11.93
CA GLN A 260 27.46 1.28 -10.78
C GLN A 260 26.13 2.04 -10.96
N LEU A 261 26.18 3.28 -11.48
CA LEU A 261 24.97 4.01 -11.85
C LEU A 261 24.18 3.29 -12.93
N ASP A 262 24.86 2.78 -13.96
CA ASP A 262 24.23 2.03 -15.05
C ASP A 262 23.56 0.74 -14.50
N GLU A 263 24.19 0.06 -13.53
CA GLU A 263 23.63 -1.12 -12.85
C GLU A 263 22.35 -0.79 -12.04
N ILE A 264 22.38 0.32 -11.29
CA ILE A 264 21.21 0.80 -10.53
C ILE A 264 20.07 1.19 -11.49
N THR A 265 20.40 1.91 -12.56
CA THR A 265 19.45 2.33 -13.60
C THR A 265 18.77 1.12 -14.25
N ALA A 266 19.55 0.10 -14.62
CA ALA A 266 19.02 -1.12 -15.20
C ALA A 266 18.14 -1.90 -14.20
N SER A 267 18.57 -1.96 -12.93
CA SER A 267 17.81 -2.64 -11.88
C SER A 267 16.46 -1.98 -11.63
N ILE A 268 16.42 -0.65 -11.50
CA ILE A 268 15.16 0.06 -11.26
C ILE A 268 14.23 0.02 -12.48
N LEU A 269 14.78 0.08 -13.69
CA LEU A 269 14.00 -0.08 -14.92
C LEU A 269 13.30 -1.45 -14.95
N LYS A 270 14.04 -2.53 -14.67
CA LYS A 270 13.48 -3.88 -14.61
C LYS A 270 12.36 -4.01 -13.57
N LEU A 271 12.54 -3.40 -12.39
CA LEU A 271 11.51 -3.39 -11.35
C LEU A 271 10.25 -2.65 -11.82
N ARG A 272 10.42 -1.49 -12.45
CA ARG A 272 9.31 -0.69 -12.98
C ARG A 272 8.54 -1.44 -14.08
N GLU A 273 9.23 -2.04 -15.05
CA GLU A 273 8.61 -2.80 -16.15
C GLU A 273 7.85 -4.05 -15.68
N ALA A 274 8.21 -4.61 -14.51
CA ALA A 274 7.44 -5.70 -13.92
C ALA A 274 6.07 -5.26 -13.39
N ILE A 275 5.90 -3.96 -13.09
CA ILE A 275 4.74 -3.37 -12.41
C ILE A 275 3.87 -2.55 -13.36
N VAL A 276 4.49 -1.76 -14.23
CA VAL A 276 3.84 -0.93 -15.25
C VAL A 276 3.63 -1.77 -16.51
N LYS A 277 2.37 -2.08 -16.84
CA LYS A 277 1.98 -2.92 -17.98
C LYS A 277 0.83 -2.29 -18.77
#